data_AF-C9ABY9-F1
#
_entry.id   AF-C9ABY9-F1
#
_cell.length_a   1.000
_cell.length_b   1.000
_cell.length_c   1.000
_cell.angle_alpha   90.00
_cell.angle_beta   90.00
_cell.angle_gamma   90.00
#
_symmetry.space_group_name_H-M   'P 1'
#
loop_
_entity.id
_entity.type
_entity.pdbx_description
1 polymer ?
#
loop_
_entity_poly.entity_id
_entity_poly.type
_entity_poly.pdbx_seq_one_letter_code
_entity_poly.pdbx_strand_id
1 'polypeptide(L)'
;MKLIETPVNQNLNMETFYPNISKYLFDKIAIKYYKLYSLDRTQILYVDSFDTISLVLINNKKKISREEVDTAIHRLLKVDRKDVTVNVNIRKEMEARGITFSKPRKDVILVQLPVKE
;
A
#
# COMPACT_ATOMS: atom_id res chain seq x y z
N MET A 1 4.33 16.73 -6.86
CA MET A 1 3.27 15.75 -7.23
C MET A 1 1.98 16.10 -6.52
N LYS A 2 0.81 15.95 -7.16
CA LYS A 2 -0.50 16.15 -6.51
C LYS A 2 -0.95 14.82 -5.92
N LEU A 3 -1.15 14.77 -4.60
CA LEU A 3 -1.79 13.65 -3.89
C LEU A 3 -3.28 13.97 -3.81
N ILE A 4 -4.13 13.05 -4.27
CA ILE A 4 -5.58 13.21 -4.25
C ILE A 4 -6.17 12.02 -3.49
N GLU A 5 -6.97 12.30 -2.46
CA GLU A 5 -7.80 11.27 -1.83
C GLU A 5 -8.84 10.82 -2.85
N THR A 6 -8.86 9.52 -3.15
CA THR A 6 -9.81 9.00 -4.13
C THR A 6 -11.14 8.76 -3.39
N PRO A 7 -12.23 9.47 -3.73
CA PRO A 7 -13.48 9.31 -3.01
C PRO A 7 -14.00 7.89 -3.20
N VAL A 8 -14.18 7.20 -2.08
CA VAL A 8 -14.73 5.85 -2.00
C VAL A 8 -16.26 6.00 -2.00
N ASN A 9 -16.86 6.11 -3.20
CA ASN A 9 -18.30 6.41 -3.36
C ASN A 9 -19.24 5.21 -3.19
N GLN A 10 -18.71 4.02 -2.95
CA GLN A 10 -19.48 2.81 -2.62
C GLN A 10 -18.73 2.03 -1.55
N ASN A 11 -19.42 1.12 -0.85
CA ASN A 11 -18.85 0.11 0.04
C ASN A 11 -17.79 -0.71 -0.72
N LEU A 12 -16.61 -0.13 -0.92
CA LEU A 12 -15.50 -0.82 -1.53
C LEU A 12 -15.17 -1.97 -0.57
N ASN A 13 -14.97 -3.15 -1.13
CA ASN A 13 -14.37 -4.24 -0.40
C ASN A 13 -12.94 -4.37 -0.89
N MET A 14 -11.98 -4.30 0.03
CA MET A 14 -10.54 -4.37 -0.28
C MET A 14 -10.21 -5.68 -1.01
N GLU A 15 -10.95 -6.73 -0.69
CA GLU A 15 -10.93 -8.03 -1.35
C GLU A 15 -11.41 -7.99 -2.81
N THR A 16 -12.26 -7.04 -3.20
CA THR A 16 -12.72 -6.91 -4.59
C THR A 16 -11.66 -6.25 -5.47
N PHE A 17 -10.89 -5.29 -4.94
CA PHE A 17 -9.87 -4.58 -5.72
C PHE A 17 -8.51 -5.26 -5.72
N TYR A 18 -8.14 -5.85 -4.58
CA TYR A 18 -6.84 -6.47 -4.41
C TYR A 18 -6.93 -7.78 -3.61
N PRO A 19 -7.75 -8.76 -4.03
CA PRO A 19 -8.01 -9.99 -3.26
C PRO A 19 -6.73 -10.69 -2.82
N ASN A 20 -5.76 -10.77 -3.74
CA ASN A 20 -4.50 -11.46 -3.52
C ASN A 20 -3.50 -10.66 -2.64
N ILE A 21 -3.60 -9.33 -2.63
CA ILE A 21 -2.74 -8.49 -1.77
C ILE A 21 -3.36 -8.38 -0.38
N SER A 22 -4.69 -8.18 -0.29
CA SER A 22 -5.39 -8.11 0.97
C SER A 22 -5.24 -9.42 1.75
N LYS A 23 -5.45 -10.56 1.07
CA LYS A 23 -5.28 -11.88 1.68
C LYS A 23 -3.82 -12.18 2.04
N TYR A 24 -2.83 -11.67 1.31
CA TYR A 24 -1.43 -11.88 1.66
C TYR A 24 -0.99 -11.02 2.85
N LEU A 25 -1.37 -9.75 2.85
CA LEU A 25 -0.88 -8.76 3.81
C LEU A 25 -1.71 -8.72 5.10
N PHE A 26 -2.99 -9.07 5.04
CA PHE A 26 -3.93 -8.81 6.14
C PHE A 26 -4.81 -10.02 6.52
N ASP A 27 -4.50 -11.26 6.09
CA ASP A 27 -5.31 -12.46 6.38
C ASP A 27 -5.67 -12.65 7.86
N LYS A 28 -4.76 -12.23 8.75
CA LYS A 28 -4.88 -12.40 10.21
C LYS A 28 -4.83 -11.08 10.98
N ILE A 29 -4.91 -9.94 10.27
CA ILE A 29 -4.74 -8.62 10.89
C ILE A 29 -6.10 -7.92 10.96
N ALA A 30 -6.47 -7.46 12.16
CA ALA A 30 -7.67 -6.67 12.35
C ALA A 30 -7.47 -5.26 11.78
N ILE A 31 -8.12 -4.98 10.66
CA ILE A 31 -8.07 -3.68 10.00
C ILE A 31 -9.13 -2.77 10.65
N LYS A 32 -8.71 -1.61 11.16
CA LYS A 32 -9.61 -0.60 11.71
C LYS A 32 -10.31 0.16 10.59
N TYR A 33 -9.53 0.64 9.62
CA TYR A 33 -10.05 1.24 8.38
C TYR A 33 -8.98 1.21 7.30
N TYR A 34 -9.40 1.42 6.07
CA TYR A 34 -8.48 1.62 4.95
C TYR A 34 -8.95 2.80 4.10
N LYS A 35 -8.00 3.45 3.42
CA LYS A 35 -8.24 4.57 2.51
C LYS A 35 -7.44 4.39 1.24
N LEU A 36 -8.00 4.85 0.13
CA LEU A 36 -7.34 4.82 -1.17
C LEU A 36 -6.92 6.22 -1.58
N TYR A 37 -5.63 6.37 -1.82
CA TYR A 37 -5.02 7.58 -2.34
C TYR A 37 -4.48 7.31 -3.73
N SER A 38 -4.48 8.33 -4.57
CA SER A 38 -3.81 8.30 -5.86
C SER A 38 -2.72 9.37 -5.86
N LEU A 39 -1.48 8.94 -6.07
CA LEU A 39 -0.33 9.80 -6.27
C LEU A 39 0.07 9.71 -7.75
N ASP A 40 -0.42 10.66 -8.54
CA ASP A 40 -0.27 10.65 -10.01
C ASP A 40 -0.82 9.35 -10.65
N ARG A 41 0.06 8.41 -11.02
CA ARG A 41 -0.29 7.09 -11.59
C ARG A 41 -0.10 5.93 -10.61
N THR A 42 0.41 6.21 -9.42
CA THR A 42 0.64 5.24 -8.35
C THR A 42 -0.56 5.24 -7.42
N GLN A 43 -1.18 4.08 -7.25
CA GLN A 43 -2.27 3.89 -6.27
C GLN A 43 -1.64 3.58 -4.92
N ILE A 44 -2.14 4.19 -3.87
CA ILE A 44 -1.66 3.99 -2.50
C ILE A 44 -2.85 3.53 -1.67
N LEU A 45 -2.75 2.31 -1.17
CA LEU A 45 -3.68 1.76 -0.19
C LEU A 45 -3.12 2.04 1.20
N TYR A 46 -3.79 2.92 1.93
CA TYR A 46 -3.54 3.18 3.33
C TYR A 46 -4.38 2.22 4.15
N VAL A 47 -3.76 1.43 5.02
CA VAL A 47 -4.44 0.48 5.90
C VAL A 47 -4.01 0.78 7.32
N ASP A 48 -4.96 1.17 8.15
CA ASP A 48 -4.76 1.33 9.58
C ASP A 48 -5.19 0.04 10.26
N SER A 49 -4.21 -0.66 10.82
CA SER A 49 -4.43 -1.75 11.76
C SER A 49 -4.12 -1.21 13.15
N PHE A 50 -4.83 -1.67 14.18
CA PHE A 50 -4.68 -1.17 15.56
C PHE A 50 -3.21 -1.04 16.01
N ASP A 51 -2.37 -2.02 15.64
CA ASP A 51 -0.94 -2.03 15.97
C ASP A 51 -0.02 -1.38 14.90
N THR A 52 -0.46 -1.30 13.64
CA THR A 52 0.41 -0.91 12.52
C THR A 52 -0.35 -0.19 11.41
N ILE A 53 0.24 0.90 10.92
CA ILE A 53 -0.22 1.56 9.69
C ILE A 53 0.61 1.03 8.52
N SER A 54 -0.06 0.45 7.54
CA SER A 54 0.54 -0.09 6.34
C SER A 54 0.13 0.73 5.11
N LEU A 55 1.11 1.21 4.35
CA LEU A 55 0.92 1.79 3.02
C LEU A 55 1.35 0.80 1.96
N VAL A 56 0.44 0.45 1.05
CA VAL A 56 0.75 -0.37 -0.12
C VAL A 56 0.71 0.52 -1.36
N LEU A 57 1.88 0.80 -1.94
CA LEU A 57 2.00 1.54 -3.18
C LEU A 57 2.02 0.56 -4.35
N ILE A 58 1.14 0.77 -5.31
CA ILE A 58 0.92 -0.11 -6.44
C ILE A 58 0.99 0.71 -7.73
N ASN A 59 1.86 0.30 -8.64
CA ASN A 59 1.97 0.90 -9.97
C ASN A 59 1.91 -0.16 -11.07
N ASN A 60 1.04 0.07 -12.06
CA ASN A 60 0.83 -0.87 -13.15
C ASN A 60 1.75 -0.60 -14.36
N LYS A 61 2.33 0.60 -14.49
CA LYS A 61 3.03 1.06 -15.71
C LYS A 61 4.54 1.27 -15.53
N LYS A 62 4.98 1.72 -14.35
CA LYS A 62 6.38 2.06 -14.06
C LYS A 62 6.83 1.51 -12.71
N LYS A 63 8.15 1.42 -12.53
CA LYS A 63 8.77 1.19 -11.23
C LYS A 63 8.54 2.42 -10.36
N ILE A 64 8.18 2.23 -9.09
CA ILE A 64 7.92 3.33 -8.17
C ILE A 64 9.28 3.90 -7.72
N SER A 65 9.45 5.21 -7.90
CA SER A 65 10.70 5.88 -7.53
C SER A 65 10.80 6.05 -6.01
N ARG A 66 12.04 6.13 -5.49
CA ARG A 66 12.28 6.39 -4.05
C ARG A 66 11.61 7.70 -3.59
N GLU A 67 11.61 8.73 -4.44
CA GLU A 67 10.97 10.03 -4.17
C GLU A 67 9.44 9.94 -4.05
N GLU A 68 8.80 9.03 -4.79
CA GLU A 68 7.35 8.79 -4.66
C GLU A 68 7.02 8.15 -3.33
N VAL A 69 7.84 7.17 -2.90
CA VAL A 69 7.69 6.53 -1.59
C VAL A 69 7.89 7.54 -0.47
N ASP A 70 8.94 8.37 -0.57
CA ASP A 70 9.24 9.41 0.41
C ASP A 70 8.13 10.45 0.49
N THR A 71 7.61 10.90 -0.66
CA THR A 71 6.46 11.80 -0.74
C THR A 71 5.22 11.18 -0.09
N ALA A 72 4.96 9.89 -0.31
CA ALA A 72 3.83 9.19 0.29
C ALA A 72 3.96 9.10 1.81
N ILE A 73 5.15 8.75 2.33
CA ILE A 73 5.44 8.69 3.76
C ILE A 73 5.25 10.08 4.38
N HIS A 74 5.91 11.09 3.83
CA HIS A 74 5.88 12.44 4.40
C HIS A 74 4.49 13.07 4.37
N ARG A 75 3.69 12.83 3.31
CA ARG A 75 2.32 13.37 3.22
C ARG A 75 1.29 12.59 4.02
N LEU A 76 1.34 11.26 4.01
CA LEU A 76 0.29 10.42 4.60
C LEU A 76 0.58 10.08 6.06
N LEU A 77 1.82 9.75 6.38
CA LEU A 77 2.22 9.36 7.74
C LEU A 77 2.75 10.55 8.54
N LYS A 78 3.24 11.62 7.88
CA LYS A 78 3.89 12.77 8.53
C LYS A 78 5.08 12.38 9.42
N VAL A 79 5.70 11.25 9.11
CA VAL A 79 6.92 10.75 9.79
C VAL A 79 8.08 10.75 8.82
N ASP A 80 9.28 10.58 9.37
CA ASP A 80 10.49 10.38 8.58
C ASP A 80 10.61 8.94 8.09
N ARG A 81 11.36 8.77 7.00
CA ARG A 81 11.63 7.45 6.41
C ARG A 81 12.34 6.48 7.38
N LYS A 82 12.98 7.00 8.43
CA LYS A 82 13.70 6.20 9.43
C LYS A 82 12.78 5.44 10.37
N ASP A 83 11.58 5.94 10.59
CA ASP A 83 10.59 5.37 11.50
C ASP A 83 9.70 4.32 10.83
N VAL A 84 9.85 4.15 9.51
CA VAL A 84 9.05 3.22 8.71
C VAL A 84 9.89 2.11 8.10
N THR A 85 9.31 0.92 8.05
CA THR A 85 9.89 -0.23 7.37
C THR A 85 9.42 -0.22 5.92
N VAL A 86 10.35 0.00 4.98
CA VAL A 86 10.05 0.00 3.53
C VAL A 86 10.51 -1.31 2.91
N ASN A 87 9.58 -2.14 2.45
CA ASN A 87 9.86 -3.36 1.71
C ASN A 87 9.50 -3.18 0.22
N VAL A 88 10.55 -3.12 -0.61
CA VAL A 88 10.48 -2.98 -2.07
C VAL A 88 10.42 -4.32 -2.82
N ASN A 89 10.62 -5.44 -2.12
CA ASN A 89 10.68 -6.77 -2.73
C ASN A 89 9.37 -7.55 -2.61
N ILE A 90 8.32 -6.96 -2.01
CA ILE A 90 7.03 -7.63 -1.78
C ILE A 90 6.47 -8.26 -3.05
N ARG A 91 6.62 -7.60 -4.20
CA ARG A 91 6.19 -8.17 -5.49
C ARG A 91 6.85 -9.53 -5.77
N LYS A 92 8.17 -9.60 -5.63
CA LYS A 92 8.93 -10.83 -5.85
C LYS A 92 8.59 -11.89 -4.82
N GLU A 93 8.37 -11.50 -3.57
CA GLU A 93 7.96 -12.41 -2.50
C GLU A 93 6.58 -13.02 -2.77
N MET A 94 5.65 -12.22 -3.30
CA MET A 94 4.31 -12.67 -3.70
C MET A 94 4.37 -13.59 -4.93
N GLU A 95 5.17 -13.23 -5.94
CA GLU A 95 5.42 -14.09 -7.12
C GLU A 95 6.08 -15.42 -6.71
N ALA A 96 7.05 -15.39 -5.79
CA ALA A 96 7.71 -16.59 -5.27
C ALA A 96 6.79 -17.51 -4.47
N ARG A 97 5.74 -16.95 -3.85
CA ARG A 97 4.68 -17.72 -3.16
C ARG A 97 3.55 -18.16 -4.09
N GLY A 98 3.68 -17.98 -5.40
CA GLY A 98 2.71 -18.43 -6.39
C GLY A 98 1.49 -17.53 -6.54
N ILE A 99 1.53 -16.30 -6.01
CA ILE A 99 0.42 -15.36 -6.12
C ILE A 99 0.48 -14.67 -7.49
N THR A 100 -0.38 -15.11 -8.40
CA THR A 100 -0.53 -14.51 -9.72
C THR A 100 -1.34 -13.22 -9.64
N PHE A 101 -0.77 -12.12 -10.15
CA PHE A 101 -1.51 -10.86 -10.29
C PHE A 101 -2.31 -10.89 -11.59
N SER A 102 -3.64 -10.86 -11.48
CA SER A 102 -4.54 -10.89 -12.65
C SER A 102 -4.40 -9.68 -13.60
N LYS A 103 -3.74 -8.60 -13.17
CA LYS A 103 -3.37 -7.43 -13.98
C LYS A 103 -1.85 -7.24 -13.91
N PRO A 104 -1.19 -6.69 -14.95
CA PRO A 104 0.24 -6.42 -14.92
C PRO A 104 0.53 -5.32 -13.89
N ARG A 105 0.79 -5.72 -12.64
CA ARG A 105 1.30 -4.85 -11.58
C ARG A 105 2.81 -4.84 -11.72
N LYS A 106 3.33 -3.74 -12.29
CA LYS A 106 4.76 -3.63 -12.58
C LYS A 106 5.58 -3.44 -11.31
N ASP A 107 5.02 -2.81 -10.30
CA ASP A 107 5.69 -2.63 -9.02
C ASP A 107 4.73 -2.55 -7.85
N VAL A 108 5.14 -3.12 -6.72
CA VAL A 108 4.40 -3.10 -5.45
C VAL A 108 5.40 -2.88 -4.32
N ILE A 109 5.21 -1.81 -3.56
CA ILE A 109 6.02 -1.47 -2.39
C ILE A 109 5.12 -1.47 -1.17
N LEU A 110 5.58 -2.10 -0.10
CA LEU A 110 4.95 -2.06 1.20
C LEU A 110 5.75 -1.14 2.11
N VAL A 111 5.07 -0.24 2.80
CA VAL A 111 5.63 0.58 3.88
C VAL A 111 4.83 0.31 5.14
N GLN A 112 5.50 0.04 6.25
CA GLN A 112 4.83 -0.24 7.53
C GLN A 112 5.39 0.69 8.60
N LEU A 113 4.48 1.33 9.33
CA LEU A 113 4.77 2.14 10.50
C LEU A 113 4.16 1.40 11.72
N PRO A 114 4.98 0.97 12.69
CA PRO A 114 4.44 0.48 13.96
C PRO A 114 3.80 1.63 14.72
N VAL A 115 2.53 1.49 15.08
CA VAL A 115 1.84 2.41 15.98
C VAL A 115 2.07 1.88 17.39
N LYS A 116 3.06 2.44 18.08
CA LYS A 116 3.17 2.22 19.53
C LYS A 116 2.09 3.08 20.19
N GLU A 117 1.14 2.44 20.88
CA GLU A 117 0.28 3.10 21.86
C GLU A 117 1.11 3.81 22.94
#